data_AF-A0A2E0ZHL8-F1
#
_entry.id   AF-A0A2E0ZHL8-F1
#
_cell.length_a   1.000
_cell.length_b   1.000
_cell.length_c   1.000
_cell.angle_alpha   90.00
_cell.angle_beta   90.00
_cell.angle_gamma   90.00
#
_symmetry.space_group_name_H-M   'P 1'
#
loop_
_entity.id
_entity.type
_entity.pdbx_description
1 polymer ?
#
loop_
_entity_poly.entity_id
_entity_poly.type
_entity_poly.pdbx_seq_one_letter_code
_entity_poly.pdbx_strand_id
1 'polypeptide(L)'
;MTTLEIKSKIPLSELLDSLKQLGADELGEVASTAVRLRANQRGQVLSDQETKLLKQINKTLLPAEQARMDLLIEKREAETLTESELAELISLGNLVEEIQVERLAALIELAALRNVSLEHLKESLNLPSAQ
;
A
#
# COMPACT_ATOMS: atom_id res chain seq x y z
N MET A 1 -30.38 19.59 15.63
CA MET A 1 -29.75 18.42 16.28
C MET A 1 -30.81 17.35 16.41
N THR A 2 -30.74 16.29 15.62
CA THR A 2 -31.71 15.19 15.66
C THR A 2 -30.96 13.93 16.04
N THR A 3 -31.24 13.42 17.22
CA THR A 3 -30.64 12.17 17.72
C THR A 3 -31.62 11.04 17.44
N LEU A 4 -31.21 10.05 16.65
CA LEU A 4 -31.97 8.84 16.37
C LEU A 4 -31.29 7.66 17.08
N GLU A 5 -31.82 7.27 18.25
CA GLU A 5 -31.53 5.94 18.80
C GLU A 5 -32.43 4.92 18.10
N ILE A 6 -31.88 4.18 17.13
CA ILE A 6 -32.57 3.07 16.49
C ILE A 6 -32.02 1.76 17.07
N LYS A 7 -32.71 1.22 18.08
CA LYS A 7 -32.67 -0.21 18.44
C LYS A 7 -33.81 -0.96 17.73
N SER A 8 -33.87 -0.89 16.40
CA SER A 8 -34.83 -1.70 15.62
C SER A 8 -34.16 -2.32 14.40
N LYS A 9 -34.61 -3.54 14.06
CA LYS A 9 -34.16 -4.26 12.86
C LYS A 9 -34.89 -3.69 11.65
N ILE A 10 -34.32 -2.67 11.02
CA ILE A 10 -34.85 -2.09 9.77
C ILE A 10 -34.19 -2.80 8.57
N PRO A 11 -34.95 -3.20 7.53
CA PRO A 11 -34.39 -3.71 6.29
C PRO A 11 -33.47 -2.68 5.61
N LEU A 12 -32.35 -3.14 5.04
CA LEU A 12 -31.37 -2.27 4.38
C LEU A 12 -31.99 -1.43 3.24
N SER A 13 -32.94 -1.99 2.50
CA SER A 13 -33.64 -1.29 1.43
C SER A 13 -34.44 -0.07 1.94
N GLU A 14 -35.10 -0.21 3.08
CA GLU A 14 -35.91 0.84 3.68
C GLU A 14 -35.04 1.97 4.26
N LEU A 15 -33.86 1.61 4.79
CA LEU A 15 -32.84 2.57 5.18
C LEU A 15 -32.33 3.38 3.96
N LEU A 16 -32.01 2.71 2.85
CA LEU A 16 -31.51 3.37 1.63
C LEU A 16 -32.55 4.29 0.99
N ASP A 17 -33.83 3.91 1.02
CA ASP A 17 -34.91 4.77 0.55
C ASP A 17 -35.09 6.01 1.44
N SER A 18 -34.86 5.87 2.75
CA SER A 18 -34.92 6.99 3.70
C SER A 18 -33.78 7.99 3.50
N LEU A 19 -32.61 7.56 3.01
CA LEU A 19 -31.47 8.46 2.71
C LEU A 19 -31.79 9.44 1.57
N LYS A 20 -32.74 9.12 0.68
CA LYS A 20 -33.15 10.01 -0.43
C LYS A 20 -33.80 11.31 0.05
N GLN A 21 -34.24 11.37 1.29
CA GLN A 21 -34.86 12.57 1.88
C GLN A 21 -33.83 13.54 2.49
N LEU A 22 -32.56 13.15 2.58
CA LEU A 22 -31.47 13.96 3.14
C LEU A 22 -30.94 14.98 2.12
N GLY A 23 -30.43 16.10 2.63
CA GLY A 23 -29.70 17.07 1.83
C GLY A 23 -28.35 16.55 1.35
N ALA A 24 -27.73 17.23 0.38
CA ALA A 24 -26.44 16.83 -0.19
C ALA A 24 -25.31 16.73 0.85
N ASP A 25 -25.27 17.67 1.80
CA ASP A 25 -24.25 17.70 2.86
C ASP A 25 -24.41 16.52 3.84
N GLU A 26 -25.65 16.23 4.24
CA GLU A 26 -25.98 15.13 5.15
C GLU A 26 -25.73 13.75 4.48
N LEU A 27 -26.01 13.62 3.19
CA LEU A 27 -25.63 12.45 2.39
C LEU A 27 -24.11 12.26 2.34
N GLY A 28 -23.35 13.36 2.23
CA GLY A 28 -21.90 13.34 2.32
C GLY A 28 -21.39 12.81 3.67
N GLU A 29 -22.01 13.23 4.77
CA GLU A 29 -21.67 12.72 6.11
C GLU A 29 -21.97 11.23 6.26
N VAL A 30 -23.12 10.77 5.76
CA VAL A 30 -23.49 9.34 5.76
C VAL A 30 -22.50 8.52 4.93
N ALA A 31 -22.14 8.98 3.73
CA ALA A 31 -21.16 8.32 2.88
C ALA A 31 -19.78 8.21 3.56
N SER A 32 -19.29 9.31 4.15
CA SER A 32 -18.03 9.32 4.89
C SER A 32 -18.04 8.32 6.06
N THR A 33 -19.17 8.22 6.75
CA THR A 33 -19.36 7.34 7.90
C THR A 33 -19.44 5.89 7.48
N ALA A 34 -20.11 5.58 6.37
CA ALA A 34 -20.14 4.24 5.77
C ALA A 34 -18.73 3.80 5.32
N VAL A 35 -17.92 4.70 4.75
CA VAL A 35 -16.52 4.43 4.40
C VAL A 35 -15.69 4.09 5.64
N ARG A 36 -15.79 4.88 6.72
CA ARG A 36 -15.09 4.60 7.99
C ARG A 36 -15.55 3.30 8.64
N LEU A 37 -16.86 3.04 8.65
CA LEU A 37 -17.43 1.79 9.15
C LEU A 37 -16.93 0.60 8.34
N ARG A 38 -16.84 0.72 7.02
CA ARG A 38 -16.26 -0.31 6.14
C ARG A 38 -14.78 -0.52 6.42
N ALA A 39 -14.00 0.53 6.69
CA ALA A 39 -12.60 0.43 7.08
C ALA A 39 -12.42 -0.25 8.45
N ASN A 40 -13.29 0.07 9.41
CA ASN A 40 -13.31 -0.53 10.76
C ASN A 40 -13.81 -1.98 10.76
N GLN A 41 -14.84 -2.31 9.98
CA GLN A 41 -15.36 -3.67 9.81
C GLN A 41 -14.40 -4.57 9.04
N ARG A 42 -13.52 -3.98 8.22
CA ARG A 42 -12.37 -4.64 7.61
C ARG A 42 -11.16 -4.79 8.53
N GLY A 43 -11.24 -4.32 9.78
CA GLY A 43 -10.20 -4.53 10.78
C GLY A 43 -8.85 -3.86 10.48
N GLN A 44 -8.82 -2.62 9.97
CA GLN A 44 -7.56 -1.89 9.78
C GLN A 44 -6.98 -1.28 11.07
N VAL A 45 -6.90 -2.06 12.16
CA VAL A 45 -5.69 -2.00 12.99
C VAL A 45 -4.80 -3.05 12.38
N LEU A 46 -3.86 -2.64 11.52
CA LEU A 46 -2.92 -3.56 10.88
C LEU A 46 -2.33 -4.45 11.98
N SER A 47 -2.45 -5.76 11.82
CA SER A 47 -1.76 -6.66 12.75
C SER A 47 -0.26 -6.33 12.76
N ASP A 48 0.42 -6.67 13.85
CA ASP A 48 1.88 -6.48 13.92
C ASP A 48 2.59 -7.18 12.74
N GLN A 49 2.02 -8.30 12.28
CA GLN A 49 2.51 -9.04 11.12
C GLN A 49 2.28 -8.27 9.81
N GLU A 50 1.06 -7.78 9.54
CA GLU A 50 0.81 -6.94 8.37
C GLU A 50 1.66 -5.67 8.35
N THR A 51 1.86 -5.05 9.52
CA THR A 51 2.70 -3.85 9.65
C THR A 51 4.15 -4.15 9.29
N LYS A 52 4.69 -5.29 9.72
CA LYS A 52 6.05 -5.74 9.34
C LYS A 52 6.16 -5.99 7.84
N LEU A 53 5.18 -6.70 7.26
CA LEU A 53 5.14 -6.98 5.83
C LEU A 53 5.08 -5.70 4.99
N LEU A 54 4.23 -4.74 5.37
CA LEU A 54 4.15 -3.45 4.69
C LEU A 54 5.44 -2.64 4.81
N LYS A 55 6.15 -2.70 5.95
CA LYS A 55 7.47 -2.07 6.08
C LYS A 55 8.49 -2.70 5.15
N GLN A 56 8.50 -4.02 5.02
CA GLN A 56 9.38 -4.74 4.11
C GLN A 56 9.07 -4.45 2.65
N ILE A 57 7.78 -4.39 2.28
CA ILE A 57 7.34 -4.03 0.91
C ILE A 57 7.84 -2.64 0.53
N ASN A 58 7.75 -1.68 1.46
CA ASN A 58 8.15 -0.29 1.25
C ASN A 58 9.65 -0.03 1.50
N LYS A 59 10.45 -1.06 1.79
CA LYS A 59 11.90 -0.91 1.91
C LYS A 59 12.47 -0.49 0.55
N THR A 60 13.35 0.50 0.58
CA THR A 60 14.13 1.00 -0.55
C THR A 60 15.57 1.15 -0.10
N LEU A 61 16.48 1.42 -1.04
CA LEU A 61 17.80 1.91 -0.69
C LEU A 61 17.71 3.16 0.17
N LEU A 62 18.72 3.37 1.01
CA LEU A 62 18.88 4.63 1.72
C LEU A 62 19.15 5.75 0.70
N PRO A 63 18.73 6.99 0.97
CA PRO A 63 18.94 8.10 0.03
C PRO A 63 20.40 8.28 -0.40
N ALA A 64 21.35 8.03 0.51
CA ALA A 64 22.77 8.11 0.22
C ALA A 64 23.25 6.98 -0.72
N GLU A 65 22.73 5.76 -0.54
CA GLU A 65 23.05 4.61 -1.40
C GLU A 65 22.46 4.80 -2.79
N GLN A 66 21.22 5.29 -2.88
CA GLN A 66 20.59 5.62 -4.15
C GLN A 66 21.37 6.71 -4.88
N ALA A 67 21.69 7.82 -4.22
CA ALA A 67 22.47 8.90 -4.83
C ALA A 67 23.87 8.42 -5.27
N ARG A 68 24.49 7.54 -4.49
CA ARG A 68 25.77 6.93 -4.87
C ARG A 68 25.62 6.06 -6.12
N MET A 69 24.59 5.21 -6.16
CA MET A 69 24.30 4.36 -7.31
C MET A 69 24.06 5.19 -8.57
N ASP A 70 23.27 6.27 -8.48
CA ASP A 70 22.98 7.16 -9.60
C ASP A 70 24.26 7.81 -10.15
N LEU A 71 25.14 8.32 -9.27
CA LEU A 71 26.44 8.87 -9.67
C LEU A 71 27.34 7.84 -10.36
N LEU A 72 27.35 6.59 -9.88
CA LEU A 72 28.14 5.52 -10.49
C LEU A 72 27.58 5.13 -11.87
N ILE A 73 26.25 5.16 -12.03
CA ILE A 73 25.61 4.95 -13.33
C ILE A 73 26.01 6.07 -14.31
N GLU A 74 25.95 7.33 -13.90
CA GLU A 74 26.38 8.47 -14.73
C GLU A 74 27.85 8.34 -15.15
N LYS A 75 28.75 7.96 -14.21
CA LYS A 75 30.16 7.72 -14.53
C LYS A 75 30.35 6.58 -15.51
N ARG A 76 29.55 5.51 -15.40
CA ARG A 76 29.57 4.37 -16.32
C ARG A 76 29.18 4.82 -17.72
N GLU A 77 28.12 5.62 -17.84
CA GLU A 77 27.64 6.17 -19.12
C GLU A 77 28.64 7.15 -19.74
N ALA A 78 29.37 7.89 -18.91
CA ALA A 78 30.46 8.76 -19.34
C ALA A 78 31.79 8.03 -19.58
N GLU A 79 31.85 6.69 -19.42
CA GLU A 79 33.07 5.88 -19.54
C GLU A 79 34.22 6.32 -18.61
N THR A 80 33.89 6.96 -17.48
CA THR A 80 34.86 7.44 -16.47
C THR A 80 34.90 6.60 -15.20
N LEU A 81 34.13 5.51 -15.17
CA LEU A 81 34.02 4.60 -14.03
C LEU A 81 35.32 3.81 -13.82
N THR A 82 35.86 3.85 -12.61
CA THR A 82 37.03 3.05 -12.25
C THR A 82 36.65 1.60 -11.89
N GLU A 83 37.62 0.69 -11.84
CA GLU A 83 37.37 -0.72 -11.47
C GLU A 83 36.82 -0.86 -10.03
N SER A 84 37.29 -0.05 -9.08
CA SER A 84 36.76 -0.07 -7.71
C SER A 84 35.32 0.43 -7.65
N GLU A 85 35.00 1.46 -8.42
CA GLU A 85 33.65 2.02 -8.54
C GLU A 85 32.69 1.06 -9.27
N LEU A 86 33.20 0.27 -10.22
CA LEU A 86 32.43 -0.81 -10.83
C LEU A 86 32.07 -1.90 -9.81
N ALA A 87 33.02 -2.31 -8.97
CA ALA A 87 32.75 -3.27 -7.90
C ALA A 87 31.72 -2.73 -6.88
N GLU A 88 31.77 -1.43 -6.59
CA GLU A 88 30.78 -0.74 -5.76
C GLU A 88 29.40 -0.73 -6.41
N LEU A 89 29.30 -0.39 -7.70
CA LEU A 89 28.05 -0.39 -8.45
C LEU A 89 27.41 -1.80 -8.48
N ILE A 90 28.21 -2.85 -8.66
CA ILE A 90 27.75 -4.25 -8.59
C ILE A 90 27.19 -4.55 -7.20
N SER A 91 27.88 -4.12 -6.15
CA SER A 91 27.44 -4.35 -4.76
C SER A 91 26.12 -3.65 -4.44
N LEU A 92 25.93 -2.42 -4.92
CA LEU A 92 24.66 -1.69 -4.80
C LEU A 92 23.54 -2.37 -5.60
N GLY A 93 23.84 -2.88 -6.80
CA GLY A 93 22.90 -3.67 -7.61
C GLY A 93 22.42 -4.92 -6.87
N ASN A 94 23.34 -5.69 -6.27
CA ASN A 94 23.00 -6.87 -5.48
C ASN A 94 22.07 -6.53 -4.29
N LEU A 95 22.30 -5.38 -3.63
CA LEU A 95 21.45 -4.91 -2.54
C LEU A 95 20.03 -4.59 -3.02
N VAL A 96 19.88 -3.99 -4.20
CA VAL A 96 18.56 -3.75 -4.81
C VAL A 96 17.85 -5.07 -5.13
N GLU A 97 18.57 -6.05 -5.67
CA GLU A 97 18.02 -7.37 -5.96
C GLU A 97 17.53 -8.07 -4.68
N GLU A 98 18.32 -8.03 -3.60
CA GLU A 98 17.93 -8.58 -2.29
C GLU A 98 16.64 -7.91 -1.76
N ILE A 99 16.58 -6.58 -1.79
CA ILE A 99 15.36 -5.83 -1.42
C ILE A 99 14.17 -6.25 -2.27
N GLN A 100 14.36 -6.47 -3.57
CA GLN A 100 13.27 -6.84 -4.47
C GLN A 100 12.77 -8.28 -4.22
N VAL A 101 13.66 -9.22 -3.89
CA VAL A 101 13.31 -10.58 -3.47
C VAL A 101 12.53 -10.54 -2.15
N GLU A 102 13.02 -9.79 -1.16
CA GLU A 102 12.33 -9.58 0.11
C GLU A 102 10.93 -8.97 -0.09
N ARG A 103 10.82 -7.98 -0.98
CA ARG A 103 9.55 -7.33 -1.33
C ARG A 103 8.56 -8.31 -1.94
N LEU A 104 8.98 -9.14 -2.88
CA LEU A 104 8.11 -10.13 -3.51
C LEU A 104 7.60 -11.16 -2.49
N ALA A 105 8.49 -11.67 -1.63
CA ALA A 105 8.12 -12.59 -0.57
C ALA A 105 7.07 -11.97 0.38
N ALA A 106 7.28 -10.72 0.79
CA ALA A 106 6.36 -10.00 1.66
C ALA A 106 5.00 -9.73 1.00
N LEU A 107 4.97 -9.44 -0.30
CA LEU A 107 3.72 -9.29 -1.06
C LEU A 107 2.92 -10.59 -1.12
N ILE A 108 3.59 -11.73 -1.35
CA ILE A 108 2.94 -13.04 -1.37
C ILE A 108 2.36 -13.37 0.01
N GLU A 109 3.12 -13.14 1.07
CA GLU A 109 2.66 -13.39 2.44
C GLU A 109 1.48 -12.47 2.81
N LEU A 110 1.53 -11.19 2.44
CA LEU A 110 0.44 -10.25 2.69
C LEU A 110 -0.83 -10.61 1.89
N ALA A 111 -0.68 -11.12 0.67
CA ALA A 111 -1.81 -11.57 -0.15
C ALA A 111 -2.50 -12.77 0.49
N ALA A 112 -1.71 -13.73 0.99
CA ALA A 112 -2.21 -14.88 1.74
C ALA A 112 -2.91 -14.45 3.04
N LEU A 113 -2.30 -13.53 3.80
CA LEU A 113 -2.85 -13.02 5.06
C LEU A 113 -4.18 -12.28 4.87
N ARG A 114 -4.34 -11.57 3.75
CA ARG A 114 -5.58 -10.88 3.38
C ARG A 114 -6.56 -11.74 2.59
N ASN A 115 -6.19 -12.98 2.27
CA ASN A 115 -6.97 -13.91 1.44
C ASN A 115 -7.42 -13.29 0.09
N VAL A 116 -6.50 -12.57 -0.57
CA VAL A 116 -6.69 -11.97 -1.90
C VAL A 116 -5.63 -12.49 -2.87
N SER A 117 -5.87 -12.36 -4.18
CA SER A 117 -4.83 -12.65 -5.16
C SER A 117 -3.70 -11.63 -5.08
N LEU A 118 -2.49 -12.02 -5.51
CA LEU A 118 -1.35 -11.12 -5.58
C LEU A 118 -1.65 -9.90 -6.48
N GLU A 119 -2.32 -10.11 -7.61
CA GLU A 119 -2.71 -9.02 -8.52
C GLU A 119 -3.66 -8.03 -7.85
N HIS A 120 -4.73 -8.52 -7.20
CA HIS A 120 -5.66 -7.66 -6.47
C HIS A 120 -4.97 -6.93 -5.31
N LEU A 121 -3.99 -7.56 -4.65
CA LEU A 121 -3.19 -6.89 -3.63
C LEU A 121 -2.36 -5.75 -4.24
N LYS A 122 -1.65 -5.99 -5.35
CA LYS A 122 -0.81 -4.98 -6.01
C LYS A 122 -1.64 -3.79 -6.47
N GLU A 123 -2.82 -4.04 -7.06
CA GLU A 123 -3.80 -3.00 -7.40
C GLU A 123 -4.23 -2.20 -6.15
N SER A 124 -4.56 -2.88 -5.05
CA SER A 124 -5.00 -2.21 -3.82
C SER A 124 -3.92 -1.34 -3.16
N LEU A 125 -2.65 -1.63 -3.42
CA LEU A 125 -1.48 -0.89 -2.93
C LEU A 125 -0.97 0.15 -3.92
N ASN A 126 -1.63 0.32 -5.08
CA ASN A 126 -1.17 1.16 -6.20
C ASN A 126 0.25 0.81 -6.67
N LEU A 127 0.63 -0.48 -6.58
CA LEU A 127 1.89 -0.97 -7.12
C LEU A 127 1.72 -1.27 -8.61
N PRO A 128 2.74 -1.01 -9.45
CA PRO A 128 2.67 -1.36 -10.85
C PRO A 128 2.46 -2.88 -11.01
N SER A 129 1.47 -3.25 -11.81
CA SER A 129 1.32 -4.61 -12.33
C SER A 129 2.55 -4.93 -13.18
N ALA A 130 3.06 -6.16 -13.04
CA ALA A 130 4.14 -6.60 -13.92
C ALA A 130 3.53 -6.73 -15.33
N GLN A 131 4.07 -5.98 -16.29
CA GLN A 131 3.80 -6.20 -17.71
C GLN A 131 4.65 -7.37 -18.22
#